data_AF-A0A396GME3-F1
#
_entry.id   AF-A0A396GME3-F1
#
_cell.length_a   1.000
_cell.length_b   1.000
_cell.length_c   1.000
_cell.angle_alpha   90.00
_cell.angle_beta   90.00
_cell.angle_gamma   90.00
#
_symmetry.space_group_name_H-M   'P 1'
#
loop_
_entity.id
_entity.type
_entity.pdbx_description
1 polymer ?
#
loop_
_entity_poly.entity_id
_entity_poly.type
_entity_poly.pdbx_seq_one_letter_code
_entity_poly.pdbx_strand_id
1 'polypeptide(L)' 'MLDRILAVLASHDVLKCLVIQDEQKLGTFHRFYSMTPVARFFAPNSDGVSLGPLLALIQDNVFLASWLVTFMSFTFFK' A
#
# COMPACT_ATOMS: atom_id res chain seq x y z
N MET A 1 -7.04 -0.40 -12.63
CA MET A 1 -6.07 -1.14 -11.77
C MET A 1 -5.72 -0.36 -10.51
N LEU A 2 -5.45 0.94 -10.60
CA LEU A 2 -5.19 1.81 -9.44
C LEU A 2 -6.26 1.71 -8.34
N ASP A 3 -7.54 1.70 -8.71
CA ASP A 3 -8.66 1.53 -7.76
C ASP A 3 -8.51 0.28 -6.87
N ARG A 4 -8.01 -0.84 -7.43
CA ARG A 4 -7.78 -2.07 -6.66
C ARG A 4 -6.63 -1.92 -5.66
N ILE A 5 -5.54 -1.25 -6.07
CA ILE A 5 -4.40 -0.96 -5.18
C ILE A 5 -4.85 -0.03 -4.06
N LEU A 6 -5.55 1.06 -4.39
CA LEU A 6 -6.08 2.01 -3.42
C LEU A 6 -7.10 1.35 -2.48
N ALA A 7 -7.92 0.41 -2.97
CA ALA A 7 -8.83 -0.37 -2.14
C ALA A 7 -8.09 -1.30 -1.16
N VAL A 8 -6.99 -1.93 -1.57
CA VAL A 8 -6.14 -2.73 -0.67
C VAL A 8 -5.44 -1.85 0.37
N LEU A 9 -4.93 -0.68 -0.02
CA LEU A 9 -4.37 0.27 0.95
C LEU A 9 -5.44 0.75 1.93
N ALA A 10 -6.67 0.96 1.45
CA ALA A 10 -7.77 1.35 2.31
C ALA A 10 -8.21 0.23 3.28
N SER A 11 -8.13 -1.04 2.89
CA SER A 11 -8.42 -2.16 3.80
C SER A 11 -7.38 -2.30 4.91
N HIS A 12 -6.17 -1.78 4.71
CA HIS A 12 -5.10 -1.74 5.71
C HIS A 12 -5.04 -0.40 6.47
N ASP A 13 -6.09 0.44 6.37
CA ASP A 13 -6.20 1.79 6.95
C ASP A 13 -5.07 2.78 6.55
N VAL A 14 -4.32 2.45 5.49
CA VAL A 14 -3.33 3.35 4.88
C VAL A 14 -4.01 4.47 4.08
N LEU A 15 -5.25 4.26 3.64
CA LEU A 15 -6.08 5.29 2.98
C LEU A 15 -7.50 5.26 3.56
N LYS A 16 -8.17 6.40 3.63
CA LYS A 16 -9.62 6.44 3.86
C LYS A 16 -10.34 6.35 2.52
N CYS A 17 -11.23 5.36 2.40
CA CYS A 17 -12.13 5.23 1.27
C CYS A 17 -13.49 5.84 1.64
N LEU A 18 -13.91 6.86 0.91
CA LEU A 18 -15.21 7.50 1.01
C LEU A 18 -15.98 7.18 -0.26
N VAL A 19 -17.12 6.51 -0.12
CA VAL A 19 -18.00 6.22 -1.25
C VAL A 19 -19.10 7.26 -1.23
N ILE A 20 -19.07 8.17 -2.19
CA ILE A 20 -20.11 9.17 -2.37
C ILE A 20 -21.04 8.67 -3.46
N GLN A 21 -22.31 8.53 -3.12
CA GLN A 21 -23.35 8.23 -4.09
C GLN A 21 -23.82 9.55 -4.70
N ASP A 22 -23.72 9.67 -6.02
CA ASP A 22 -24.18 10.86 -6.71
C ASP A 22 -25.70 10.75 -6.90
N GLU A 23 -26.46 11.57 -6.19
CA GLU A 23 -27.93 11.53 -6.25
C GLU A 23 -28.48 11.99 -7.62
N GLN A 24 -27.66 12.65 -8.45
CA GLN A 24 -28.08 13.16 -9.76
C GLN A 24 -27.96 12.12 -10.88
N LYS A 25 -27.22 11.02 -10.67
CA LYS A 25 -27.14 9.89 -11.60
C LYS A 25 -27.25 8.58 -10.82
N LEU A 26 -28.47 8.03 -10.85
CA LEU A 26 -28.79 6.72 -10.29
C LEU A 26 -27.83 5.65 -10.86
N GLY A 27 -26.82 5.25 -10.07
CA GLY A 27 -25.88 4.17 -10.39
C GLY A 27 -24.40 4.56 -10.46
N THR A 28 -24.02 5.84 -10.39
CA THR A 28 -22.61 6.25 -10.31
C THR A 28 -22.17 6.43 -8.85
N PHE A 29 -21.37 5.48 -8.37
CA PHE A 29 -20.65 5.58 -7.10
C PHE A 29 -19.27 6.18 -7.36
N HIS A 30 -18.98 7.32 -6.74
CA HIS A 30 -17.64 7.90 -6.77
C HIS A 30 -16.88 7.49 -5.51
N ARG A 31 -15.78 6.74 -5.70
CA ARG A 31 -14.84 6.41 -4.62
C ARG A 31 -13.78 7.50 -4.52
N PHE A 32 -13.77 8.18 -3.39
CA PHE A 32 -12.75 9.13 -3.01
C PHE A 32 -11.78 8.48 -2.04
N TYR A 33 -10.50 8.69 -2.29
CA TYR A 33 -9.42 8.22 -1.42
C TYR A 33 -8.77 9.43 -0.76
N SER A 34 -8.70 9.41 0.57
CA SER A 34 -8.01 10.43 1.34
C SER A 34 -6.82 9.80 2.06
N MET A 35 -5.72 10.55 2.17
CA MET A 35 -4.52 10.10 2.87
C MET A 35 -4.74 10.10 4.38
N THR A 36 -4.53 8.95 5.03
CA THR A 36 -4.44 8.89 6.49
C THR A 36 -3.07 9.40 6.96
N PRO A 37 -2.90 9.73 8.26
CA PRO A 37 -1.58 10.06 8.81
C PRO A 37 -0.52 8.97 8.54
N VAL A 38 -0.93 7.71 8.36
CA VAL A 38 -0.01 6.62 7.98
C VAL A 38 0.52 6.81 6.55
N ALA A 39 -0.34 7.22 5.60
CA ALA A 39 0.10 7.55 4.24
C ALA A 39 1.13 8.69 4.18
N ARG A 40 1.12 9.63 5.14
CA ARG A 40 2.11 10.72 5.17
C ARG A 40 3.54 10.21 5.34
N PHE A 41 3.75 9.11 6.04
CA PHE A 41 5.10 8.56 6.19
C PHE A 41 5.68 7.99 4.90
N PHE A 42 4.83 7.65 3.92
CA PHE A 42 5.28 7.20 2.60
C PHE A 42 5.61 8.37 1.67
N ALA A 43 5.15 9.59 1.98
CA ALA A 43 5.51 10.79 1.26
C ALA A 43 6.77 11.44 1.87
N PRO A 44 7.54 12.23 1.09
CA PRO A 44 8.62 13.03 1.63
C PRO A 44 8.07 14.05 2.64
N ASN A 45 8.52 13.95 3.89
CA ASN A 45 8.23 14.99 4.88
C ASN A 45 9.02 16.27 4.55
N SER A 46 8.76 17.37 5.27
CA SER A 46 9.48 18.65 5.15
C SER A 46 11.00 18.51 5.27
N ASP A 47 11.44 17.46 5.97
CA ASP A 47 12.85 17.18 6.21
C ASP A 47 13.46 16.28 5.12
N GLY A 48 12.72 15.97 4.06
CA GLY A 48 13.14 15.12 2.95
C GLY A 48 13.21 13.63 3.27
N VAL A 49 12.91 13.23 4.51
CA VAL A 49 12.90 11.84 4.95
C VAL A 49 11.52 11.22 4.69
N SER A 50 11.49 10.01 4.14
CA SER A 50 10.28 9.20 3.98
C SER A 50 10.58 7.74 4.32
N LEU A 51 9.53 6.93 4.53
CA LEU A 51 9.63 5.48 4.60
C LEU A 51 9.72 4.83 3.20
N GLY A 52 9.73 5.63 2.13
CA GLY A 52 9.88 5.14 0.76
C GLY A 52 11.14 4.30 0.54
N PRO A 53 12.34 4.75 0.96
CA PRO A 53 13.58 3.97 0.86
C PRO A 53 13.55 2.65 1.63
N LEU A 54 12.86 2.61 2.78
CA LEU A 54 12.67 1.37 3.55
C LEU A 54 11.82 0.38 2.76
N LEU A 55 10.71 0.84 2.17
CA LEU A 55 9.85 0.01 1.34
C LEU A 55 10.58 -0.49 0.09
N ALA A 56 11.38 0.39 -0.55
CA ALA A 56 12.20 0.03 -1.70
C ALA A 56 13.26 -1.01 -1.36
N LEU A 57 13.86 -0.95 -0.17
CA LEU A 57 14.81 -1.95 0.31
C LEU A 57 14.15 -3.31 0.52
N ILE A 58 12.97 -3.35 1.16
CA ILE A 58 12.23 -4.60 1.41
C ILE A 58 11.77 -5.24 0.10
N GLN A 59 11.40 -4.42 -0.87
CA GLN A 59 10.92 -4.86 -2.18
C GLN A 59 12.06 -5.09 -3.19
N ASP A 60 13.31 -4.84 -2.79
CA ASP A 60 14.47 -5.09 -3.62
C ASP A 60 14.65 -6.59 -3.87
N ASN A 61 15.12 -6.93 -5.06
CA ASN A 61 15.25 -8.31 -5.49
C ASN A 61 16.24 -9.08 -4.62
N VAL A 62 17.30 -8.42 -4.11
CA VAL A 62 18.28 -9.06 -3.22
C VAL A 62 17.64 -9.44 -1.88
N PHE A 63 16.80 -8.56 -1.32
CA PHE A 63 16.08 -8.85 -0.09
C PHE A 63 15.03 -9.95 -0.30
N LEU A 64 14.21 -9.86 -1.35
CA LEU A 64 13.21 -10.87 -1.66
C LEU A 64 13.85 -12.24 -1.97
N ALA A 65 14.95 -12.28 -2.71
CA ALA A 65 15.68 -13.51 -3.01
C ALA A 65 16.25 -14.15 -1.73
N SER A 66 16.74 -13.34 -0.80
CA SER A 66 17.24 -13.81 0.50
C SER A 66 16.13 -14.50 1.30
N TRP A 67 14.93 -13.91 1.33
CA TRP A 67 13.77 -14.52 1.98
C TRP A 67 13.33 -15.83 1.31
N LEU A 68 13.33 -15.90 -0.03
CA LEU A 68 12.98 -17.13 -0.74
C LEU A 68 13.97 -18.26 -0.48
N VAL A 69 15.28 -17.97 -0.45
CA VAL A 69 16.31 -18.97 -0.15
C VAL A 69 16.17 -19.48 1.29
N THR A 70 15.95 -18.60 2.26
CA THR A 70 15.72 -19.00 3.67
C THR A 70 14.42 -19.78 3.84
N PHE A 71 13.33 -19.35 3.20
CA PHE A 71 12.03 -20.03 3.25
C PHE A 71 12.09 -21.43 2.63
N MET A 72 12.84 -21.58 1.53
CA MET A 72 13.07 -22.87 0.89
C MET A 72 13.95 -23.78 1.74
N SER A 73 14.97 -23.23 2.43
CA SER A 73 15.76 -23.96 3.44
C SER A 73 14.91 -24.43 4.63
N PHE A 74 13.94 -23.64 5.08
CA PHE A 74 13.01 -24.03 6.15
C PHE A 74 12.02 -25.11 5.72
N THR A 75 11.61 -25.11 4.45
CA THR A 75 10.67 -26.11 3.91
C THR A 75 11.37 -27.44 3.62
N PHE A 76 12.68 -27.42 3.36
CA PHE A 76 13.48 -28.64 3.13
C PHE A 76 13.91 -29.34 4.43
N PHE A 77 13.85 -28.66 5.58
CA PHE A 77 14.24 -29.21 6.89
C PHE A 77 13.05 -29.70 7.72
N LYS A 78 11.87 -29.86 7.12
CA LYS A 78 10.65 -30.38 7.79
C LYS A 78 10.15 -31.65 7.14
#